data_AF-K2GSN1-F1
#
_entry.id   AF-K2GSN1-F1
#
_cell.length_a   1.000
_cell.length_b   1.000
_cell.length_c   1.000
_cell.angle_alpha   90.00
_cell.angle_beta   90.00
_cell.angle_gamma   90.00
#
_symmetry.space_group_name_H-M   'P 1'
#
loop_
_entity.id
_entity.type
_entity.pdbx_description
1 polymer ?
#
loop_
_entity_poly.entity_id
_entity_poly.type
_entity_poly.pdbx_seq_one_letter_code
_entity_poly.pdbx_strand_id
1 'polypeptide(L)'
;MINFPINAVHIHLLLNHFPVVLSVIWPVILVVWLFLNKKEVINTSLFIFIFVSLLSIPIYFSWGQAAWPVSAVSWVNLQALVMHYKVATYTFYVLLVLWFLSILTIYLNWNNNKFKFFYYIVLIFSILVLWWVSLTWYYGWAIRHTEIYDQAN
;
A
#
# COMPACT_ATOMS: atom_id res chain seq x y z
N MET A 1 35.55 4.21 9.27
CA MET A 1 34.35 3.35 9.11
C MET A 1 33.19 4.28 8.80
N ILE A 2 32.52 4.10 7.65
CA ILE A 2 31.35 4.91 7.30
C ILE A 2 30.18 4.36 8.13
N ASN A 3 29.64 5.19 9.02
CA ASN A 3 28.47 4.84 9.81
C ASN A 3 27.22 5.26 8.99
N PHE A 4 26.38 4.31 8.60
CA PHE A 4 25.09 4.58 7.97
C PHE A 4 24.00 4.46 9.04
N PRO A 5 23.68 5.53 9.79
CA PRO A 5 22.59 5.47 10.75
C PRO A 5 21.25 5.36 9.98
N ILE A 6 20.74 4.15 9.84
CA ILE A 6 19.36 3.92 9.38
C ILE A 6 18.43 4.55 10.42
N ASN A 7 17.76 5.63 10.02
CA ASN A 7 16.76 6.32 10.82
C ASN A 7 15.38 6.18 10.17
N ALA A 8 14.33 6.72 10.79
CA ALA A 8 12.99 6.58 10.24
C ALA A 8 12.81 7.23 8.86
N VAL A 9 13.62 8.25 8.50
CA VAL A 9 13.61 8.81 7.14
C VAL A 9 14.02 7.74 6.13
N HIS A 10 15.11 7.02 6.40
CA HIS A 10 15.57 5.93 5.56
C HIS A 10 14.55 4.79 5.52
N ILE A 11 13.94 4.44 6.65
CA ILE A 11 12.89 3.39 6.71
C ILE A 11 11.67 3.81 5.87
N HIS A 12 11.19 5.04 6.04
CA HIS A 12 10.02 5.53 5.32
C HIS A 12 10.26 5.51 3.81
N LEU A 13 11.37 6.10 3.35
CA LEU A 13 11.70 6.18 1.92
C LEU A 13 12.03 4.82 1.31
N LEU A 14 12.62 3.90 2.07
CA LEU A 14 12.89 2.54 1.59
C LEU A 14 11.58 1.76 1.42
N LEU A 15 10.70 1.82 2.41
CA LEU A 15 9.52 0.96 2.47
C LEU A 15 8.31 1.52 1.70
N ASN A 16 8.17 2.85 1.57
CA ASN A 16 6.98 3.47 0.97
C ASN A 16 6.79 3.13 -0.53
N HIS A 17 7.83 2.65 -1.22
CA HIS A 17 7.74 2.18 -2.60
C HIS A 17 7.12 0.78 -2.73
N PHE A 18 7.21 -0.06 -1.70
CA PHE A 18 6.73 -1.44 -1.75
C PHE A 18 5.21 -1.54 -1.93
N PRO A 19 4.36 -0.79 -1.18
CA PRO A 19 2.92 -0.81 -1.40
C PRO A 19 2.55 -0.50 -2.84
N VAL A 20 3.26 0.42 -3.51
CA VAL A 20 2.96 0.83 -4.89
C VAL A 20 3.30 -0.28 -5.88
N VAL A 21 4.53 -0.81 -5.84
CA VAL A 21 4.95 -1.89 -6.75
C VAL A 21 4.08 -3.12 -6.56
N LEU A 22 3.84 -3.50 -5.30
CA LEU A 22 3.02 -4.66 -4.99
C LEU A 22 1.54 -4.41 -5.31
N SER A 23 1.06 -3.15 -5.28
CA SER A 23 -0.29 -2.80 -5.70
C SER A 23 -0.58 -3.05 -7.20
N VAL A 24 0.46 -3.18 -8.03
CA VAL A 24 0.28 -3.56 -9.45
C VAL A 24 0.32 -5.08 -9.63
N ILE A 25 1.25 -5.75 -8.95
CA ILE A 25 1.49 -7.19 -9.10
C ILE A 25 0.30 -8.02 -8.58
N TRP A 26 -0.33 -7.57 -7.51
CA TRP A 26 -1.27 -8.35 -6.73
C TRP A 26 -2.68 -8.59 -7.37
N PRO A 27 -3.38 -7.68 -8.10
CA PRO A 27 -4.61 -8.04 -8.80
C PRO A 27 -4.31 -8.92 -10.01
N VAL A 28 -3.11 -8.86 -10.59
CA VAL A 28 -2.74 -9.78 -11.68
C VAL A 28 -2.77 -11.22 -11.18
N ILE A 29 -2.21 -11.50 -10.01
CA ILE A 29 -2.23 -12.86 -9.44
C ILE A 29 -3.67 -13.31 -9.13
N LEU A 30 -4.50 -12.40 -8.61
CA LEU A 30 -5.91 -12.66 -8.34
C LEU A 30 -6.75 -12.88 -9.61
N VAL A 31 -6.47 -12.15 -10.68
CA VAL A 31 -7.10 -12.36 -11.99
C VAL A 31 -6.65 -13.69 -12.59
N VAL A 32 -5.36 -14.03 -12.49
CA VAL A 32 -4.84 -15.34 -12.90
C VAL A 32 -5.51 -16.47 -12.12
N TRP A 33 -5.81 -16.27 -10.83
CA TRP A 33 -6.59 -17.24 -10.05
C TRP A 33 -7.99 -17.47 -10.63
N LEU A 34 -8.67 -16.46 -11.15
CA LEU A 34 -10.01 -16.64 -11.78
C LEU A 34 -9.97 -17.62 -12.96
N PHE A 35 -8.86 -17.67 -13.69
CA PHE A 35 -8.69 -18.59 -14.82
C PHE A 35 -8.17 -19.98 -14.39
N LEU A 36 -7.24 -20.03 -13.45
CA LEU A 36 -6.61 -21.29 -13.03
C LEU A 36 -7.40 -22.04 -11.95
N ASN A 37 -8.18 -21.32 -11.13
CA ASN A 37 -8.96 -21.83 -9.99
C ASN A 37 -8.16 -22.73 -9.03
N LYS A 38 -6.84 -22.50 -8.94
CA LYS A 38 -5.91 -23.26 -8.09
C LYS A 38 -5.81 -22.66 -6.69
N LYS A 39 -5.86 -23.50 -5.65
CA LYS A 39 -5.82 -23.05 -4.24
C LYS A 39 -4.50 -22.36 -3.92
N GLU A 40 -3.41 -22.80 -4.54
CA GLU A 40 -2.07 -22.26 -4.37
C GLU A 40 -2.00 -20.79 -4.82
N VAL A 41 -2.59 -20.47 -5.97
CA VAL A 41 -2.53 -19.12 -6.57
C VAL A 41 -3.27 -18.09 -5.71
N ILE A 42 -4.47 -18.43 -5.22
CA ILE A 42 -5.22 -17.53 -4.34
C ILE A 42 -4.53 -17.38 -2.99
N ASN A 43 -4.01 -18.46 -2.40
CA ASN A 43 -3.29 -18.40 -1.13
C ASN A 43 -2.05 -17.52 -1.24
N THR A 44 -1.28 -17.63 -2.34
CA THR A 44 -0.14 -16.73 -2.60
C THR A 44 -0.58 -15.26 -2.62
N SER A 45 -1.71 -14.94 -3.28
CA SER A 45 -2.25 -13.58 -3.31
C SER A 45 -2.60 -13.07 -1.89
N LEU A 46 -3.29 -13.90 -1.10
CA LEU A 46 -3.67 -13.57 0.27
C LEU A 46 -2.46 -13.36 1.19
N PHE A 47 -1.40 -14.15 1.03
CA PHE A 47 -0.15 -13.93 1.77
C PHE A 47 0.55 -12.64 1.38
N ILE A 48 0.57 -12.28 0.09
CA ILE A 48 1.10 -11.00 -0.37
C ILE A 48 0.30 -9.84 0.24
N PHE A 49 -1.03 -9.95 0.29
CA PHE A 49 -1.89 -8.94 0.90
C PHE A 49 -1.57 -8.72 2.37
N ILE A 50 -1.44 -9.82 3.13
CA ILE A 50 -1.04 -9.79 4.53
C ILE A 50 0.32 -9.10 4.69
N PHE A 51 1.30 -9.48 3.87
CA PHE A 51 2.66 -8.93 3.93
C PHE A 51 2.68 -7.42 3.65
N VAL A 52 2.03 -6.97 2.57
CA VAL A 52 1.95 -5.54 2.20
C VAL A 52 1.28 -4.72 3.29
N SER A 53 0.18 -5.22 3.85
CA SER A 53 -0.51 -4.53 4.93
C SER A 53 0.33 -4.43 6.19
N LEU A 54 1.13 -5.45 6.51
CA LEU A 54 2.06 -5.37 7.64
C LEU A 54 3.19 -4.36 7.39
N LEU A 55 3.71 -4.26 6.17
CA LEU A 55 4.70 -3.22 5.79
C LEU A 55 4.14 -1.80 5.93
N SER A 56 2.83 -1.61 5.80
CA SER A 56 2.21 -0.28 5.97
C SER A 56 2.39 0.29 7.39
N ILE A 57 2.60 -0.56 8.40
CA ILE A 57 2.78 -0.16 9.80
C ILE A 57 4.06 0.70 9.98
N PRO A 58 5.28 0.18 9.69
CA PRO A 58 6.48 0.99 9.81
C PRO A 58 6.48 2.19 8.85
N ILE A 59 5.85 2.08 7.67
CA ILE A 59 5.72 3.22 6.73
C ILE A 59 4.91 4.35 7.36
N TYR A 60 3.74 4.04 7.91
CA TYR A 60 2.84 5.03 8.50
C TYR A 60 3.48 5.74 9.71
N PHE A 61 4.07 4.98 10.62
CA PHE A 61 4.66 5.54 11.84
C PHE A 61 5.99 6.28 11.61
N SER A 62 6.70 6.00 10.52
CA SER A 62 7.95 6.71 10.17
C SER A 62 7.72 8.04 9.45
N TRP A 63 6.50 8.32 8.98
CA TRP A 63 6.21 9.49 8.13
C TRP A 63 6.59 10.82 8.77
N GLY A 64 6.26 11.05 10.04
CA GLY A 64 6.49 12.36 10.68
C GLY A 64 7.96 12.76 10.71
N GLN A 65 8.85 11.79 10.96
CA GLN A 65 10.30 12.01 10.94
C GLN A 65 10.83 12.21 9.51
N ALA A 66 10.20 11.61 8.50
CA ALA A 66 10.52 11.83 7.09
C ALA A 66 10.04 13.20 6.58
N ALA A 67 8.89 13.67 7.05
CA ALA A 67 8.26 14.91 6.60
C ALA A 67 8.86 16.16 7.26
N TRP A 68 9.22 16.09 8.55
CA TRP A 68 9.67 17.26 9.31
C TRP A 68 10.86 18.01 8.70
N PRO A 69 11.95 17.34 8.26
CA PRO A 69 13.12 18.03 7.72
C PRO A 69 12.85 18.78 6.40
N VAL A 70 11.77 18.43 5.70
CA VAL A 70 11.44 18.97 4.37
C VAL A 70 10.17 19.83 4.37
N SER A 71 9.46 19.96 5.49
CA SER A 71 8.17 20.67 5.54
C SER A 71 8.30 22.19 5.34
N ALA A 72 9.48 22.76 5.61
CA ALA A 72 9.73 24.20 5.55
C ALA A 72 10.67 24.62 4.41
N VAL A 73 11.05 23.71 3.51
CA VAL A 73 11.97 24.02 2.41
C VAL A 73 11.17 24.53 1.19
N SER A 74 11.69 25.56 0.52
CA SER A 74 10.97 26.29 -0.54
C SER A 74 10.64 25.46 -1.79
N TRP A 75 11.36 24.37 -2.04
CA TRP A 75 11.14 23.49 -3.19
C TRP A 75 10.13 22.37 -2.91
N VAL A 76 9.63 22.23 -1.68
CA VAL A 76 8.56 21.26 -1.36
C VAL A 76 7.20 21.90 -1.55
N ASN A 77 6.32 21.18 -2.26
CA ASN A 77 4.90 21.48 -2.25
C ASN A 77 4.29 21.02 -0.90
N LEU A 78 4.15 21.95 0.04
CA LEU A 78 3.59 21.67 1.37
C LEU A 78 2.15 21.15 1.31
N GLN A 79 1.33 21.63 0.36
CA GLN A 79 -0.04 21.15 0.20
C GLN A 79 -0.06 19.69 -0.24
N ALA A 80 0.80 19.30 -1.18
CA ALA A 80 0.97 17.91 -1.59
C ALA A 80 1.46 17.03 -0.44
N LEU A 81 2.42 17.50 0.38
CA LEU A 81 2.89 16.77 1.56
C LEU A 81 1.77 16.52 2.58
N VAL A 82 0.93 17.53 2.85
CA VAL A 82 -0.23 17.41 3.74
C VAL A 82 -1.28 16.45 3.16
N MET A 83 -1.54 16.52 1.86
CA MET A 83 -2.48 15.62 1.20
C MET A 83 -1.97 14.18 1.15
N HIS A 84 -0.68 13.98 0.89
CA HIS A 84 -0.03 12.66 0.95
C HIS A 84 -0.24 12.03 2.33
N TYR A 85 -0.02 12.78 3.41
CA TYR A 85 -0.29 12.29 4.77
C TYR A 85 -1.75 11.90 4.98
N LYS A 86 -2.69 12.80 4.65
CA LYS A 86 -4.13 12.54 4.83
C LYS A 86 -4.57 11.27 4.10
N VAL A 87 -4.17 11.12 2.84
CA VAL A 87 -4.52 9.95 2.01
C VAL A 87 -3.78 8.71 2.47
N ALA A 88 -2.53 8.82 2.92
CA ALA A 88 -1.77 7.72 3.51
C ALA A 88 -2.44 7.19 4.79
N THR A 89 -3.04 8.05 5.61
CA THR A 89 -3.82 7.64 6.79
C THR A 89 -5.01 6.75 6.39
N TYR A 90 -5.80 7.15 5.38
CA TYR A 90 -6.90 6.32 4.89
C TYR A 90 -6.39 5.00 4.28
N THR A 91 -5.31 5.08 3.49
CA THR A 91 -4.66 3.91 2.88
C THR A 91 -4.19 2.91 3.93
N PHE A 92 -3.60 3.39 5.02
CA PHE A 92 -3.18 2.56 6.16
C PHE A 92 -4.36 1.79 6.75
N TYR A 93 -5.48 2.47 7.05
CA TYR A 93 -6.66 1.80 7.59
C TYR A 93 -7.28 0.79 6.62
N VAL A 94 -7.36 1.13 5.33
CA VAL A 94 -7.87 0.22 4.29
C VAL A 94 -6.98 -1.02 4.15
N LEU A 95 -5.66 -0.86 4.24
CA LEU A 95 -4.71 -1.99 4.26
C LEU A 95 -4.89 -2.87 5.50
N LEU A 96 -5.16 -2.31 6.68
CA LEU A 96 -5.46 -3.10 7.87
C LEU A 96 -6.76 -3.91 7.73
N VAL A 97 -7.79 -3.35 7.09
CA VAL A 97 -9.02 -4.10 6.77
C VAL A 97 -8.71 -5.23 5.80
N LEU A 98 -7.92 -4.97 4.75
CA LEU A 98 -7.51 -6.01 3.81
C LEU A 98 -6.71 -7.14 4.48
N TRP A 99 -5.83 -6.80 5.41
CA TRP A 99 -5.08 -7.76 6.22
C TRP A 99 -6.03 -8.70 6.98
N PHE A 100 -6.99 -8.12 7.69
CA PHE A 100 -7.99 -8.88 8.43
C PHE A 100 -8.83 -9.77 7.50
N LEU A 101 -9.33 -9.23 6.39
CA LEU A 101 -10.11 -9.98 5.40
C LEU A 101 -9.30 -11.14 4.80
N SER A 102 -8.00 -10.94 4.57
CA SER A 102 -7.12 -11.97 4.01
C SER A 102 -6.91 -13.12 4.99
N ILE A 103 -6.63 -12.81 6.27
CA ILE A 103 -6.51 -13.83 7.33
C ILE A 103 -7.84 -14.58 7.51
N LEU A 104 -8.96 -13.86 7.58
CA LEU A 104 -10.29 -14.45 7.71
C LEU A 104 -10.59 -15.39 6.54
N THR A 105 -10.26 -14.98 5.32
CA THR A 105 -10.48 -15.77 4.10
C THR A 105 -9.67 -17.07 4.11
N ILE A 106 -8.40 -17.00 4.53
CA ILE A 106 -7.55 -18.19 4.72
C ILE A 106 -8.15 -19.11 5.79
N TYR A 107 -8.51 -18.56 6.95
CA TYR A 107 -9.07 -19.32 8.07
C TYR A 107 -10.35 -20.07 7.68
N LEU A 108 -11.31 -19.38 7.05
CA LEU A 108 -12.58 -19.98 6.64
C LEU A 108 -12.39 -21.07 5.57
N ASN A 109 -11.39 -20.93 4.69
CA ASN A 109 -11.17 -21.87 3.59
C ASN A 109 -10.05 -22.89 3.86
N TRP A 110 -9.49 -22.93 5.07
CA TRP A 110 -8.33 -23.77 5.40
C TRP A 110 -8.53 -25.24 5.03
N ASN A 111 -9.66 -25.82 5.44
CA ASN A 111 -9.93 -27.25 5.31
C ASN A 111 -10.61 -27.65 3.99
N ASN A 112 -11.70 -27.00 3.61
CA ASN A 112 -12.59 -27.53 2.56
C ASN A 112 -13.09 -26.48 1.55
N ASN A 113 -12.44 -25.31 1.44
CA ASN A 113 -12.79 -24.26 0.48
C ASN A 113 -14.31 -23.96 0.40
N LYS A 114 -15.06 -24.15 1.49
CA LYS A 114 -16.54 -23.99 1.49
C LYS A 114 -16.96 -22.54 1.33
N PHE A 115 -16.09 -21.59 1.66
CA PHE A 115 -16.37 -20.16 1.70
C PHE A 115 -15.65 -19.42 0.56
N LYS A 116 -15.69 -19.97 -0.67
CA LYS A 116 -15.07 -19.34 -1.86
C LYS A 116 -15.57 -17.93 -2.13
N PHE A 117 -16.78 -17.59 -1.67
CA PHE A 117 -17.32 -16.24 -1.79
C PHE A 117 -16.40 -15.16 -1.19
N PHE A 118 -15.68 -15.48 -0.11
CA PHE A 118 -14.72 -14.55 0.50
C PHE A 118 -13.54 -14.19 -0.41
N TYR A 119 -13.14 -15.07 -1.34
CA TYR A 119 -12.14 -14.73 -2.34
C TYR A 119 -12.60 -13.58 -3.25
N TYR A 120 -13.89 -13.55 -3.62
CA TYR A 120 -14.46 -12.46 -4.40
C TYR A 120 -14.63 -11.16 -3.60
N ILE A 121 -14.96 -11.26 -2.31
CA ILE A 121 -14.96 -10.08 -1.42
C ILE A 121 -13.58 -9.45 -1.39
N VAL A 122 -12.54 -10.25 -1.16
CA VAL A 122 -11.15 -9.81 -1.13
C VAL A 122 -10.71 -9.23 -2.48
N LEU A 123 -11.12 -9.85 -3.58
CA LEU A 123 -10.87 -9.33 -4.94
C LEU A 123 -11.46 -7.91 -5.12
N ILE A 124 -12.75 -7.73 -4.84
CA ILE A 124 -13.41 -6.42 -4.98
C ILE A 124 -12.77 -5.39 -4.05
N PHE A 125 -12.49 -5.77 -2.80
CA PHE A 125 -11.87 -4.88 -1.83
C PHE A 125 -10.43 -4.50 -2.23
N SER A 126 -9.69 -5.38 -2.90
CA SER A 126 -8.34 -5.08 -3.40
C SER A 126 -8.33 -3.95 -4.45
N ILE A 127 -9.39 -3.81 -5.25
CA ILE A 127 -9.54 -2.70 -6.20
C ILE A 127 -9.67 -1.36 -5.46
N LEU A 128 -10.44 -1.35 -4.36
CA LEU A 128 -10.55 -0.18 -3.49
C LEU A 128 -9.19 0.17 -2.88
N VAL A 129 -8.42 -0.83 -2.44
CA VAL A 129 -7.09 -0.58 -1.88
C VAL A 129 -6.13 -0.04 -2.94
N LEU A 130 -6.17 -0.59 -4.16
CA LEU A 130 -5.38 -0.11 -5.30
C LEU A 130 -5.63 1.38 -5.56
N TRP A 131 -6.90 1.81 -5.52
CA TRP A 131 -7.27 3.20 -5.66
C TRP A 131 -6.62 4.09 -4.59
N TRP A 132 -6.74 3.72 -3.31
CA TRP A 132 -6.17 4.46 -2.18
C TRP A 132 -4.63 4.54 -2.23
N VAL A 133 -3.97 3.43 -2.55
CA VAL A 133 -2.50 3.38 -2.73
C VAL A 133 -2.08 4.29 -3.88
N SER A 134 -2.80 4.26 -5.00
CA SER A 134 -2.52 5.10 -6.18
C SER A 134 -2.66 6.59 -5.86
N LEU A 135 -3.68 6.97 -5.09
CA LEU A 135 -3.85 8.36 -4.63
C LEU A 135 -2.71 8.79 -3.68
N THR A 136 -2.30 7.92 -2.75
CA THR A 136 -1.17 8.22 -1.85
C THR A 136 0.11 8.45 -2.64
N TRP A 137 0.34 7.63 -3.67
CA TRP A 137 1.47 7.75 -4.57
C TRP A 137 1.43 9.04 -5.40
N TYR A 138 0.27 9.40 -5.97
CA TYR A 138 0.08 10.64 -6.72
C TYR A 138 0.48 11.86 -5.90
N TYR A 139 -0.05 12.01 -4.68
CA TYR A 139 0.33 13.13 -3.81
C TYR A 139 1.78 13.05 -3.35
N GLY A 140 2.33 11.84 -3.19
CA GLY A 140 3.75 11.64 -2.86
C GLY A 140 4.68 12.15 -3.96
N TRP A 141 4.33 11.92 -5.23
CA TRP A 141 5.06 12.46 -6.38
C TRP A 141 4.96 13.98 -6.45
N ALA A 142 3.77 14.53 -6.24
CA ALA A 142 3.53 15.97 -6.27
C ALA A 142 4.30 16.77 -5.19
N ILE A 143 4.94 16.12 -4.20
CA ILE A 143 5.78 16.79 -3.19
C ILE A 143 6.96 17.53 -3.84
N ARG A 144 7.56 16.96 -4.89
CA ARG A 144 8.74 17.53 -5.57
C ARG A 144 8.63 17.62 -7.10
N HIS A 145 7.59 17.04 -7.70
CA HIS A 145 7.39 17.04 -9.15
C HIS A 145 6.36 18.12 -9.53
N THR A 146 6.85 19.33 -9.82
CA THR A 146 6.01 20.47 -10.23
C THR A 146 5.33 20.21 -11.56
N GLU A 147 5.91 19.37 -12.42
CA GLU A 147 5.34 18.96 -13.70
C GLU A 147 3.97 18.28 -13.57
N ILE A 148 3.63 17.75 -12.39
CA ILE A 148 2.33 17.13 -12.12
C ILE A 148 1.26 18.20 -11.85
N TYR A 149 1.65 19.34 -11.30
CA TYR A 149 0.73 20.41 -10.91
C TYR A 149 0.57 21.47 -12.01
N ASP A 150 1.65 21.77 -12.73
CA ASP A 150 1.66 22.77 -13.80
C ASP A 150 0.85 22.35 -15.04
N GLN A 151 0.54 21.06 -15.19
CA GLN A 151 -0.29 20.53 -16.28
C GLN A 151 -1.80 20.54 -16.00
N ALA A 152 -2.21 20.87 -14.76
CA ALA A 152 -3.61 20.87 -14.35
C ALA A 152 -4.29 22.25 -14.40
N ASN A 153 -3.59 23.28 -14.88
CA ASN A 153 -4.09 24.65 -15.09
C ASN A 153 -4.18 25.01 -16.57
#